data_AF-A0A538PPI0-F1
#
_entry.id   AF-A0A538PPI0-F1
#
_cell.length_a   1.000
_cell.length_b   1.000
_cell.length_c   1.000
_cell.angle_alpha   90.00
_cell.angle_beta   90.00
_cell.angle_gamma   90.00
#
_symmetry.space_group_name_H-M   'P 1'
#
loop_
_entity.id
_entity.type
_entity.pdbx_description
1 polymer ?
#
loop_
_entity_poly.entity_id
_entity_poly.type
_entity_poly.pdbx_seq_one_letter_code
_entity_poly.pdbx_strand_id
1 'polypeptide(L)'
;MHARGWVIGVVVAGAVVSGAAADPAPKPVDIKELKAKAVVLQDAQGGTYVVFRTDDPKVFYGPNAKTVYEQVIIGSSSDGEGRWEFNTWAPRVPEGSHLGSLEHKKDGSYQKTCRGKDDAGLTELGGAKAQAILDKTAFVTMGIIRVPHLLARDDSGVYYYVDRLAKIYGGKGYRVFVGRKGAMKQMPLTDVASDSAGDVFSTKSGDLRLVRNSENNKETMTWVKGGKRTELVFLDTDINSVVIFKDLGIYTFLGTLCDNV
;
A
#
# COMPACT_ATOMS: atom_id res chain seq x y z
N MET A 1 -53.96 47.75 -22.16
CA MET A 1 -53.65 46.78 -21.09
C MET A 1 -52.74 45.71 -21.69
N HIS A 2 -51.43 45.79 -21.45
CA HIS A 2 -50.46 44.80 -21.94
C HIS A 2 -49.92 44.01 -20.76
N ALA A 3 -50.25 42.72 -20.68
CA ALA A 3 -49.72 41.80 -19.70
C ALA A 3 -48.33 41.33 -20.12
N ARG A 4 -47.31 41.62 -19.29
CA ARG A 4 -45.95 41.08 -19.43
C ARG A 4 -45.86 39.78 -18.61
N GLY A 5 -45.73 38.65 -19.29
CA GLY A 5 -45.38 37.37 -18.67
C GLY A 5 -43.89 37.31 -18.35
N TRP A 6 -43.55 37.00 -17.10
CA TRP A 6 -42.19 36.71 -16.66
C TRP A 6 -41.93 35.22 -16.79
N VAL A 7 -40.88 34.85 -17.53
CA VAL A 7 -40.35 33.48 -17.56
C VAL A 7 -39.25 33.39 -16.50
N ILE A 8 -39.50 32.61 -15.45
CA ILE A 8 -38.50 32.27 -14.44
C ILE A 8 -37.61 31.18 -15.03
N GLY A 9 -36.38 31.55 -15.41
CA GLY A 9 -35.34 30.60 -15.81
C GLY A 9 -34.81 29.86 -14.58
N VAL A 10 -35.10 28.57 -14.48
CA VAL A 10 -34.48 27.68 -13.49
C VAL A 10 -33.06 27.39 -13.95
N VAL A 11 -32.07 27.98 -13.27
CA VAL A 11 -30.66 27.61 -13.40
C VAL A 11 -30.47 26.32 -12.61
N VAL A 12 -30.43 25.18 -13.31
CA VAL A 12 -29.99 23.91 -12.74
C VAL A 12 -28.48 23.97 -12.60
N ALA A 13 -28.01 24.36 -11.42
CA ALA A 13 -26.61 24.20 -11.04
C ALA A 13 -26.30 22.70 -10.94
N GLY A 14 -25.66 22.16 -11.99
CA GLY A 14 -25.14 20.80 -11.98
C GLY A 14 -24.05 20.69 -10.92
N ALA A 15 -24.36 20.05 -9.78
CA ALA A 15 -23.35 19.64 -8.83
C ALA A 15 -22.45 18.61 -9.52
N VAL A 16 -21.21 18.98 -9.80
CA VAL A 16 -20.18 18.05 -10.22
C VAL A 16 -19.87 17.16 -9.02
N VAL A 17 -20.56 16.02 -8.93
CA VAL A 17 -20.16 14.96 -8.01
C VAL A 17 -18.82 14.47 -8.54
N SER A 18 -17.72 14.92 -7.92
CA SER A 18 -16.41 14.32 -8.14
C SER A 18 -16.48 12.88 -7.65
N GLY A 19 -16.87 11.97 -8.56
CA GLY A 19 -16.68 10.55 -8.36
C GLY A 19 -15.21 10.35 -8.00
N ALA A 20 -14.95 9.71 -6.86
CA ALA A 20 -13.59 9.40 -6.44
C ALA A 20 -12.89 8.70 -7.61
N ALA A 21 -11.87 9.35 -8.19
CA ALA A 21 -11.11 8.77 -9.28
C ALA A 21 -10.57 7.42 -8.82
N ALA A 22 -10.73 6.39 -9.66
CA ALA A 22 -10.22 5.06 -9.37
C ALA A 22 -8.71 5.13 -9.08
N ASP A 23 -8.23 4.24 -8.20
CA ASP A 23 -6.81 4.12 -7.90
C ASP A 23 -6.03 3.79 -9.20
N PRO A 24 -4.83 4.37 -9.40
CA PRO A 24 -4.00 4.03 -10.54
C PRO A 24 -3.54 2.57 -10.45
N ALA A 25 -3.42 1.91 -11.59
CA ALA A 25 -2.85 0.57 -11.66
C ALA A 25 -1.31 0.61 -11.55
N PRO A 26 -0.68 -0.51 -11.13
CA PRO A 26 0.77 -0.66 -11.21
C PRO A 26 1.26 -0.50 -12.66
N LYS A 27 2.41 0.14 -12.83
CA LYS A 27 2.96 0.51 -14.14
C LYS A 27 3.83 -0.62 -14.68
N PRO A 28 3.84 -0.88 -16.00
CA PRO A 28 4.77 -1.84 -16.59
C PRO A 28 6.24 -1.49 -16.29
N VAL A 29 7.05 -2.52 -16.03
CA VAL A 29 8.50 -2.43 -15.88
C VAL A 29 9.16 -3.16 -17.04
N ASP A 30 10.02 -2.45 -17.79
CA ASP A 30 10.79 -3.07 -18.86
C ASP A 30 11.96 -3.86 -18.26
N ILE A 31 12.02 -5.14 -18.61
CA ILE A 31 13.07 -6.07 -18.18
C ILE A 31 13.89 -6.60 -19.35
N LYS A 32 13.70 -6.08 -20.58
CA LYS A 32 14.27 -6.66 -21.80
C LYS A 32 15.78 -6.88 -21.72
N GLU A 33 16.52 -5.92 -21.18
CA GLU A 33 17.98 -6.00 -21.01
C GLU A 33 18.41 -6.85 -19.81
N LEU A 34 17.48 -7.13 -18.89
CA LEU A 34 17.73 -7.88 -17.67
C LEU A 34 17.45 -9.38 -17.83
N LYS A 35 16.64 -9.78 -18.81
CA LYS A 35 16.17 -11.18 -19.00
C LYS A 35 17.28 -12.22 -18.94
N ALA A 36 18.42 -11.95 -19.58
CA ALA A 36 19.55 -12.89 -19.62
C ALA A 36 20.22 -13.11 -18.24
N LYS A 37 19.95 -12.24 -17.26
CA LYS A 37 20.49 -12.29 -15.89
C LYS A 37 19.46 -12.73 -14.86
N ALA A 38 18.28 -13.15 -15.30
CA ALA A 38 17.18 -13.50 -14.41
C ALA A 38 17.44 -14.85 -13.73
N VAL A 39 17.25 -14.88 -12.42
CA VAL A 39 16.95 -16.13 -11.68
C VAL A 39 15.45 -16.21 -11.53
N VAL A 40 14.84 -17.27 -12.06
CA VAL A 40 13.39 -17.50 -11.99
C VAL A 40 13.13 -18.62 -11.01
N LEU A 41 12.33 -18.35 -9.99
CA LEU A 41 12.01 -19.30 -8.92
C LEU A 41 10.50 -19.51 -8.83
N GLN A 42 10.09 -20.69 -8.37
CA GLN A 42 8.70 -20.99 -8.02
C GLN A 42 8.58 -21.70 -6.67
N ASP A 43 7.53 -21.38 -5.93
CA ASP A 43 7.11 -22.17 -4.76
C ASP A 43 6.15 -23.30 -5.16
N ALA A 44 5.85 -24.19 -4.20
CA ALA A 44 4.96 -25.34 -4.42
C ALA A 44 3.50 -24.94 -4.73
N GLN A 45 3.11 -23.71 -4.42
CA GLN A 45 1.78 -23.14 -4.63
C GLN A 45 1.66 -22.42 -5.98
N GLY A 46 2.75 -22.35 -6.75
CA GLY A 46 2.80 -21.69 -8.07
C GLY A 46 3.14 -20.20 -8.01
N GLY A 47 3.45 -19.67 -6.83
CA GLY A 47 4.01 -18.34 -6.67
C GLY A 47 5.32 -18.23 -7.46
N THR A 48 5.47 -17.14 -8.21
CA THR A 48 6.58 -16.93 -9.14
C THR A 48 7.41 -15.75 -8.65
N TYR A 49 8.72 -15.97 -8.55
CA TYR A 49 9.69 -14.99 -8.10
C TYR A 49 10.73 -14.80 -9.19
N VAL A 50 11.11 -13.56 -9.44
CA VAL A 50 12.15 -13.25 -10.45
C VAL A 50 13.14 -12.29 -9.83
N VAL A 51 14.42 -12.67 -9.89
CA VAL A 51 15.52 -11.91 -9.29
C VAL A 51 16.50 -11.50 -10.37
N PHE A 52 16.85 -10.21 -10.36
CA PHE A 52 17.89 -9.64 -11.19
C PHE A 52 18.98 -9.09 -10.27
N ARG A 53 20.13 -9.76 -10.20
CA ARG A 53 21.27 -9.36 -9.36
C ARG A 53 22.21 -8.46 -10.15
N THR A 54 21.77 -7.24 -10.45
CA THR A 54 22.58 -6.20 -11.09
C THR A 54 23.00 -5.14 -10.08
N ASP A 55 23.70 -4.10 -10.54
CA ASP A 55 24.04 -2.94 -9.70
C ASP A 55 22.79 -2.21 -9.17
N ASP A 56 21.66 -2.30 -9.90
CA ASP A 56 20.32 -1.98 -9.41
C ASP A 56 19.52 -3.29 -9.27
N PRO A 57 19.59 -3.99 -8.13
CA PRO A 57 18.95 -5.27 -7.99
C PRO A 57 17.43 -5.12 -8.01
N LYS A 58 16.74 -6.06 -8.67
CA LYS A 58 15.27 -6.12 -8.70
C LYS A 58 14.79 -7.49 -8.27
N VAL A 59 13.76 -7.48 -7.43
CA VAL A 59 13.03 -8.69 -7.02
C VAL A 59 11.58 -8.48 -7.38
N PHE A 60 10.98 -9.47 -8.02
CA PHE A 60 9.56 -9.50 -8.35
C PHE A 60 8.91 -10.71 -7.72
N TYR A 61 7.64 -10.56 -7.31
CA TYR A 61 6.80 -11.66 -6.85
C TYR A 61 5.39 -11.54 -7.38
N GLY A 62 4.78 -12.67 -7.73
CA GLY A 62 3.36 -12.78 -7.98
C GLY A 62 2.82 -14.12 -7.52
N PRO A 63 1.52 -14.23 -7.20
CA PRO A 63 0.89 -15.50 -6.82
C PRO A 63 0.86 -16.52 -7.98
N ASN A 64 1.20 -16.09 -9.20
CA ASN A 64 1.35 -16.91 -10.39
C ASN A 64 2.26 -16.19 -11.41
N ALA A 65 2.55 -16.87 -12.52
CA ALA A 65 3.38 -16.33 -13.61
C ALA A 65 2.65 -15.37 -14.58
N LYS A 66 1.42 -14.91 -14.29
CA LYS A 66 0.74 -13.94 -15.17
C LYS A 66 1.25 -12.52 -14.94
N THR A 67 1.33 -12.13 -13.67
CA THR A 67 1.77 -10.79 -13.26
C THR A 67 2.62 -10.89 -12.01
N VAL A 68 3.79 -10.27 -12.03
CA VAL A 68 4.69 -10.16 -10.88
C VAL A 68 4.96 -8.69 -10.57
N TYR A 69 4.93 -8.35 -9.28
CA TYR A 69 5.05 -7.01 -8.74
C TYR A 69 6.45 -6.80 -8.19
N GLU A 70 7.05 -5.65 -8.49
CA GLU A 70 8.34 -5.27 -7.93
C GLU A 70 8.25 -5.17 -6.40
N GLN A 71 9.17 -5.84 -5.72
CA GLN A 71 9.28 -5.82 -4.26
C GLN A 71 10.10 -4.61 -3.84
N VAL A 72 9.73 -4.01 -2.71
CA VAL A 72 10.47 -2.88 -2.15
C VAL A 72 11.66 -3.43 -1.37
N ILE A 73 12.85 -3.44 -2.00
CA ILE A 73 14.09 -3.87 -1.34
C ILE A 73 14.52 -2.80 -0.35
N ILE A 74 14.69 -3.20 0.91
CA ILE A 74 15.11 -2.33 2.03
C ILE A 74 16.45 -2.75 2.64
N GLY A 75 16.99 -3.87 2.18
CA GLY A 75 18.34 -4.30 2.48
C GLY A 75 18.77 -5.44 1.57
N SER A 76 20.08 -5.59 1.39
CA SER A 76 20.66 -6.72 0.69
C SER A 76 21.94 -7.15 1.39
N SER A 77 22.26 -8.43 1.30
CA SER A 77 23.55 -8.96 1.75
C SER A 77 24.04 -10.06 0.81
N SER A 78 25.35 -10.21 0.71
CA SER A 78 25.99 -11.33 0.02
C SER A 78 27.36 -11.58 0.64
N ASP A 79 27.78 -12.85 0.66
CA ASP A 79 29.12 -13.22 1.14
C ASP A 79 30.14 -13.37 -0.01
N GLY A 80 29.73 -13.16 -1.27
CA GLY A 80 30.59 -13.37 -2.44
C GLY A 80 30.88 -14.85 -2.77
N GLU A 81 30.45 -15.78 -1.92
CA GLU A 81 30.68 -17.23 -2.04
C GLU A 81 29.40 -17.98 -2.45
N GLY A 82 28.42 -17.24 -2.96
CA GLY A 82 27.16 -17.78 -3.45
C GLY A 82 25.96 -17.47 -2.57
N ARG A 83 26.12 -17.17 -1.27
CA ARG A 83 24.98 -16.75 -0.44
C ARG A 83 24.59 -15.32 -0.76
N TRP A 84 23.29 -15.08 -0.82
CA TRP A 84 22.75 -13.72 -0.86
C TRP A 84 21.34 -13.68 -0.29
N GLU A 85 20.95 -12.49 0.13
CA GLU A 85 19.63 -12.19 0.67
C GLU A 85 19.17 -10.82 0.17
N PHE A 86 17.89 -10.72 -0.19
CA PHE A 86 17.19 -9.46 -0.32
C PHE A 86 16.11 -9.37 0.77
N ASN A 87 16.25 -8.38 1.64
CA ASN A 87 15.22 -7.98 2.58
C ASN A 87 14.25 -7.04 1.88
N THR A 88 12.97 -7.37 1.93
CA THR A 88 11.87 -6.63 1.31
C THR A 88 10.89 -6.14 2.35
N TRP A 89 10.28 -4.98 2.09
CA TRP A 89 9.24 -4.45 2.95
C TRP A 89 7.95 -5.26 2.80
N ALA A 90 7.50 -5.85 3.92
CA ALA A 90 6.39 -6.77 4.03
C ALA A 90 5.47 -6.34 5.20
N PRO A 91 4.54 -5.41 4.96
CA PRO A 91 3.82 -4.71 6.04
C PRO A 91 2.86 -5.59 6.86
N ARG A 92 2.52 -6.80 6.39
CA ARG A 92 1.67 -7.76 7.10
C ARG A 92 2.44 -8.65 8.08
N VAL A 93 3.78 -8.66 8.04
CA VAL A 93 4.60 -9.44 8.96
C VAL A 93 4.54 -8.79 10.35
N PRO A 94 3.97 -9.48 11.35
CA PRO A 94 3.98 -9.01 12.74
C PRO A 94 5.36 -9.28 13.32
N GLU A 95 5.95 -8.26 13.94
CA GLU A 95 7.28 -8.26 14.60
C GLU A 95 8.45 -7.73 13.76
N GLY A 96 9.31 -6.94 14.41
CA GLY A 96 10.51 -6.36 13.82
C GLY A 96 10.22 -5.29 12.76
N SER A 97 11.13 -5.16 11.80
CA SER A 97 11.10 -4.12 10.76
C SER A 97 10.18 -4.44 9.56
N HIS A 98 9.13 -5.24 9.76
CA HIS A 98 8.20 -5.67 8.70
C HIS A 98 8.93 -6.26 7.49
N LEU A 99 9.76 -7.28 7.74
CA LEU A 99 10.65 -7.87 6.73
C LEU A 99 10.09 -9.18 6.20
N GLY A 100 10.08 -9.31 4.87
CA GLY A 100 10.12 -10.58 4.17
C GLY A 100 11.46 -10.71 3.46
N SER A 101 12.05 -11.90 3.40
CA SER A 101 13.32 -12.12 2.70
C SER A 101 13.19 -13.12 1.57
N LEU A 102 13.98 -12.89 0.53
CA LEU A 102 14.26 -13.86 -0.53
C LEU A 102 15.75 -14.17 -0.49
N GLU A 103 16.07 -15.45 -0.32
CA GLU A 103 17.42 -15.90 -0.01
C GLU A 103 17.89 -16.98 -0.98
N HIS A 104 19.18 -16.95 -1.27
CA HIS A 104 19.95 -18.07 -1.78
C HIS A 104 20.99 -18.45 -0.74
N LYS A 105 20.94 -19.69 -0.27
CA LYS A 105 21.76 -20.20 0.81
C LYS A 105 23.07 -20.78 0.31
N LYS A 106 24.01 -21.00 1.24
CA LYS A 106 25.32 -21.63 0.95
C LYS A 106 25.21 -23.03 0.37
N ASP A 107 24.14 -23.75 0.69
CA ASP A 107 23.87 -25.10 0.17
C ASP A 107 23.24 -25.09 -1.25
N GLY A 108 23.10 -23.91 -1.86
CA GLY A 108 22.49 -23.73 -3.18
C GLY A 108 20.96 -23.70 -3.18
N SER A 109 20.32 -23.81 -2.01
CA SER A 109 18.86 -23.76 -1.91
C SER A 109 18.35 -22.32 -1.92
N TYR A 110 17.15 -22.13 -2.45
CA TYR A 110 16.43 -20.86 -2.40
C TYR A 110 15.27 -20.96 -1.42
N GLN A 111 15.00 -19.87 -0.70
CA GLN A 111 13.83 -19.77 0.16
C GLN A 111 13.26 -18.36 0.18
N LYS A 112 11.96 -18.26 0.47
CA LYS A 112 11.39 -17.06 1.08
C LYS A 112 11.19 -17.27 2.57
N THR A 113 11.35 -16.21 3.36
CA THR A 113 10.94 -16.19 4.77
C THR A 113 10.07 -14.98 5.05
N CYS A 114 9.04 -15.23 5.85
CA CYS A 114 8.13 -14.26 6.41
C CYS A 114 8.13 -14.38 7.94
N ARG A 115 9.34 -14.49 8.51
CA ARG A 115 9.58 -14.69 9.95
C ARG A 115 8.92 -15.96 10.50
N GLY A 116 8.93 -17.03 9.71
CA GLY A 116 8.45 -18.35 10.13
C GLY A 116 6.94 -18.58 9.98
N LYS A 117 6.18 -17.62 9.44
CA LYS A 117 4.70 -17.75 9.30
C LYS A 117 4.25 -18.28 7.94
N ASP A 118 4.99 -17.97 6.89
CA ASP A 118 4.70 -18.36 5.50
C ASP A 118 6.02 -18.60 4.73
N ASP A 119 6.96 -19.24 5.42
CA ASP A 119 8.26 -19.57 4.85
C ASP A 119 8.10 -20.71 3.83
N ALA A 120 8.80 -20.59 2.70
CA ALA A 120 8.71 -21.59 1.65
C ALA A 120 10.04 -21.80 0.95
N GLY A 121 10.38 -23.07 0.70
CA GLY A 121 11.46 -23.42 -0.20
C GLY A 121 11.07 -23.12 -1.64
N LEU A 122 12.04 -22.67 -2.44
CA LEU A 122 11.83 -22.26 -3.82
C LEU A 122 12.65 -23.13 -4.76
N THR A 123 12.07 -23.46 -5.90
CA THR A 123 12.72 -24.22 -6.97
C THR A 123 13.16 -23.27 -8.07
N GLU A 124 14.46 -23.29 -8.40
CA GLU A 124 14.97 -22.57 -9.56
C GLU A 124 14.54 -23.25 -10.86
N LEU A 125 14.05 -22.44 -11.79
CA LEU A 125 13.72 -22.86 -13.14
C LEU A 125 14.83 -22.43 -14.09
N GLY A 126 15.29 -23.37 -14.91
CA GLY A 126 16.31 -23.12 -15.94
C GLY A 126 15.76 -23.20 -17.37
N GLY A 127 16.59 -22.76 -18.32
CA GLY A 127 16.40 -22.96 -19.76
C GLY A 127 15.04 -22.50 -20.29
N ALA A 128 14.41 -23.35 -21.11
CA ALA A 128 13.17 -23.02 -21.79
C ALA A 128 12.00 -22.70 -20.85
N LYS A 129 11.97 -23.27 -19.63
CA LYS A 129 10.91 -23.00 -18.65
C LYS A 129 11.02 -21.59 -18.09
N ALA A 130 12.22 -21.18 -17.68
CA ALA A 130 12.47 -19.82 -17.23
C ALA A 130 12.15 -18.79 -18.32
N GLN A 131 12.63 -19.04 -19.54
CA GLN A 131 12.40 -18.15 -20.67
C GLN A 131 10.90 -17.98 -20.96
N ALA A 132 10.13 -19.08 -20.94
CA ALA A 132 8.69 -19.04 -21.16
C ALA A 132 7.95 -18.19 -20.10
N ILE A 133 8.41 -18.21 -18.84
CA ILE A 133 7.89 -17.33 -17.78
C ILE A 133 8.26 -15.88 -18.08
N LEU A 134 9.54 -15.58 -18.32
CA LEU A 134 10.00 -14.21 -18.58
C LEU A 134 9.33 -13.56 -19.81
N ASP A 135 8.92 -14.35 -20.80
CA ASP A 135 8.28 -13.84 -22.02
C ASP A 135 6.78 -13.61 -21.88
N LYS A 136 6.10 -14.33 -20.97
CA LYS A 136 4.64 -14.27 -20.80
C LYS A 136 4.19 -13.50 -19.56
N THR A 137 5.10 -13.26 -18.62
CA THR A 137 4.79 -12.57 -17.37
C THR A 137 4.75 -11.06 -17.58
N ALA A 138 3.71 -10.40 -17.08
CA ALA A 138 3.67 -8.95 -16.93
C ALA A 138 4.49 -8.53 -15.70
N PHE A 139 5.56 -7.78 -15.93
CA PHE A 139 6.35 -7.16 -14.87
C PHE A 139 5.81 -5.77 -14.61
N VAL A 140 5.46 -5.50 -13.36
CA VAL A 140 4.89 -4.22 -12.95
C VAL A 140 5.55 -3.69 -11.68
N THR A 141 5.41 -2.38 -11.43
CA THR A 141 5.83 -1.73 -10.19
C THR A 141 5.12 -2.34 -8.97
N MET A 142 5.51 -1.95 -7.76
CA MET A 142 4.94 -2.50 -6.52
C MET A 142 3.41 -2.49 -6.48
N GLY A 143 2.81 -3.56 -5.95
CA GLY A 143 1.35 -3.69 -5.81
C GLY A 143 0.76 -2.73 -4.76
N ILE A 144 1.60 -2.17 -3.87
CA ILE A 144 1.20 -1.22 -2.84
C ILE A 144 0.98 0.16 -3.46
N ILE A 145 -0.25 0.40 -3.94
CA ILE A 145 -0.64 1.68 -4.56
C ILE A 145 -0.88 2.77 -3.52
N ARG A 146 -1.28 2.38 -2.32
CA ARG A 146 -1.75 3.25 -1.24
C ARG A 146 -0.87 3.04 -0.01
N VAL A 147 -0.44 4.12 0.62
CA VAL A 147 0.39 4.10 1.83
C VAL A 147 -0.31 4.80 2.99
N PRO A 148 -0.06 4.36 4.24
CA PRO A 148 -0.57 5.03 5.43
C PRO A 148 -0.17 6.51 5.45
N HIS A 149 -1.13 7.36 5.78
CA HIS A 149 -0.88 8.78 6.08
C HIS A 149 -1.11 9.06 7.56
N LEU A 150 -2.17 8.51 8.15
CA LEU A 150 -2.54 8.77 9.55
C LEU A 150 -3.38 7.62 10.11
N LEU A 151 -3.15 7.26 11.37
CA LEU A 151 -3.98 6.32 12.12
C LEU A 151 -4.32 6.89 13.50
N ALA A 152 -5.61 6.85 13.85
CA ALA A 152 -6.15 7.19 15.15
C ALA A 152 -7.06 6.09 15.68
N ARG A 153 -7.31 6.12 16.99
CA ARG A 153 -8.37 5.34 17.62
C ARG A 153 -9.01 6.12 18.76
N ASP A 154 -10.32 5.96 18.95
CA ASP A 154 -10.98 6.41 20.17
C ASP A 154 -10.96 5.33 21.28
N ASP A 155 -11.39 5.69 22.49
CA ASP A 155 -11.40 4.75 23.63
C ASP A 155 -12.40 3.60 23.47
N SER A 156 -13.36 3.71 22.54
CA SER A 156 -14.35 2.68 22.24
C SER A 156 -13.85 1.63 21.22
N GLY A 157 -12.63 1.82 20.70
CA GLY A 157 -12.02 0.93 19.72
C GLY A 157 -12.42 1.20 18.28
N VAL A 158 -12.96 2.39 17.98
CA VAL A 158 -13.19 2.86 16.61
C VAL A 158 -11.92 3.50 16.09
N TYR A 159 -11.48 3.03 14.92
CA TYR A 159 -10.32 3.52 14.20
C TYR A 159 -10.71 4.60 13.20
N TYR A 160 -9.80 5.55 13.02
CA TYR A 160 -9.85 6.61 12.03
C TYR A 160 -8.56 6.52 11.24
N TYR A 161 -8.66 6.17 9.97
CA TYR A 161 -7.49 5.87 9.15
C TYR A 161 -7.52 6.71 7.88
N VAL A 162 -6.37 7.27 7.54
CA VAL A 162 -6.16 7.98 6.28
C VAL A 162 -5.04 7.31 5.53
N ASP A 163 -5.30 7.03 4.26
CA ASP A 163 -4.25 6.67 3.30
C ASP A 163 -4.15 7.70 2.18
N ARG A 164 -3.04 7.62 1.44
CA ARG A 164 -2.80 8.39 0.23
C ARG A 164 -2.14 7.52 -0.83
N LEU A 165 -2.13 7.97 -2.08
CA LEU A 165 -1.34 7.29 -3.12
C LEU A 165 0.15 7.30 -2.73
N ALA A 166 0.85 6.20 -3.02
CA ALA A 166 2.29 6.16 -2.88
C ALA A 166 2.93 7.20 -3.82
N LYS A 167 4.14 7.67 -3.48
CA LYS A 167 4.82 8.74 -4.24
C LYS A 167 4.98 8.40 -5.74
N ILE A 168 5.29 7.14 -6.06
CA ILE A 168 5.44 6.65 -7.45
C ILE A 168 4.12 6.69 -8.26
N TYR A 169 2.99 6.80 -7.56
CA TYR A 169 1.63 6.92 -8.09
C TYR A 169 1.07 8.35 -7.92
N GLY A 170 1.91 9.32 -7.57
CA GLY A 170 1.57 10.74 -7.53
C GLY A 170 1.49 11.34 -6.12
N GLY A 171 1.51 10.54 -5.05
CA GLY A 171 1.60 11.01 -3.67
C GLY A 171 0.36 11.75 -3.12
N LYS A 172 -0.62 12.08 -3.98
CA LYS A 172 -1.83 12.84 -3.66
C LYS A 172 -3.06 11.93 -3.65
N GLY A 173 -4.18 12.46 -3.16
CA GLY A 173 -5.46 11.76 -3.16
C GLY A 173 -5.64 10.94 -1.88
N TYR A 174 -6.30 11.56 -0.91
CA TYR A 174 -6.58 10.94 0.38
C TYR A 174 -7.83 10.07 0.33
N ARG A 175 -7.88 9.05 1.19
CA ARG A 175 -9.14 8.40 1.59
C ARG A 175 -9.20 8.37 3.10
N VAL A 176 -10.38 8.64 3.64
CA VAL A 176 -10.66 8.55 5.08
C VAL A 176 -11.52 7.32 5.31
N PHE A 177 -11.17 6.53 6.32
CA PHE A 177 -11.92 5.36 6.76
C PHE A 177 -12.21 5.46 8.25
N VAL A 178 -13.43 5.09 8.64
CA VAL A 178 -13.85 5.07 10.04
C VAL A 178 -14.58 3.77 10.34
N GLY A 179 -14.23 3.10 11.44
CA GLY A 179 -14.89 1.85 11.84
C GLY A 179 -14.08 1.02 12.83
N ARG A 180 -14.58 -0.17 13.16
CA ARG A 180 -13.81 -1.17 13.91
C ARG A 180 -12.96 -2.00 12.95
N LYS A 181 -11.94 -2.70 13.48
CA LYS A 181 -11.17 -3.71 12.73
C LYS A 181 -12.11 -4.63 11.93
N GLY A 182 -11.78 -4.90 10.68
CA GLY A 182 -12.57 -5.69 9.73
C GLY A 182 -13.88 -5.05 9.24
N ALA A 183 -14.26 -3.87 9.75
CA ALA A 183 -15.53 -3.21 9.45
C ALA A 183 -15.34 -1.71 9.15
N MET A 184 -14.22 -1.35 8.52
CA MET A 184 -13.91 0.01 8.13
C MET A 184 -14.82 0.47 6.99
N LYS A 185 -15.34 1.68 7.11
CA LYS A 185 -16.14 2.30 6.05
C LYS A 185 -15.40 3.51 5.50
N GLN A 186 -15.26 3.59 4.18
CA GLN A 186 -14.73 4.78 3.54
C GLN A 186 -15.72 5.94 3.71
N MET A 187 -15.23 7.06 4.24
CA MET A 187 -15.98 8.30 4.36
C MET A 187 -15.74 9.15 3.12
N PRO A 188 -16.77 9.52 2.35
CA PRO A 188 -16.60 10.40 1.20
C PRO A 188 -16.06 11.76 1.63
N LEU A 189 -14.86 12.09 1.14
CA LEU A 189 -14.23 13.39 1.35
C LEU A 189 -15.00 14.49 0.60
N THR A 190 -15.08 15.65 1.21
CA THR A 190 -15.63 16.88 0.61
C THR A 190 -14.58 17.97 0.48
N ASP A 191 -13.60 18.01 1.39
CA ASP A 191 -12.49 18.96 1.37
C ASP A 191 -11.29 18.42 2.15
N VAL A 192 -10.09 18.92 1.83
CA VAL A 192 -8.86 18.65 2.57
C VAL A 192 -8.05 19.94 2.68
N ALA A 193 -7.79 20.37 3.92
CA ALA A 193 -6.86 21.44 4.23
C ALA A 193 -5.60 20.86 4.87
N SER A 194 -4.43 21.16 4.30
CA SER A 194 -3.13 20.70 4.79
C SER A 194 -2.15 21.87 4.78
N ASP A 195 -1.69 22.30 5.95
CA ASP A 195 -0.76 23.41 6.12
C ASP A 195 0.14 23.22 7.36
N SER A 196 0.85 24.27 7.77
CA SER A 196 1.75 24.22 8.93
C SER A 196 1.06 23.91 10.26
N ALA A 197 -0.26 24.13 10.36
CA ALA A 197 -1.08 23.82 11.52
C ALA A 197 -1.59 22.37 11.53
N GLY A 198 -1.37 21.60 10.46
CA GLY A 198 -1.71 20.18 10.36
C GLY A 198 -2.68 19.88 9.22
N ASP A 199 -3.48 18.83 9.40
CA ASP A 199 -4.39 18.30 8.39
C ASP A 199 -5.84 18.29 8.88
N VAL A 200 -6.76 18.76 8.04
CA VAL A 200 -8.20 18.65 8.24
C VAL A 200 -8.81 17.94 7.04
N PHE A 201 -9.38 16.76 7.31
CA PHE A 201 -10.10 15.95 6.34
C PHE A 201 -11.61 16.07 6.57
N SER A 202 -12.28 16.89 5.77
CA SER A 202 -13.73 17.05 5.84
C SER A 202 -14.44 15.97 5.05
N THR A 203 -15.41 15.32 5.68
CA THR A 203 -16.25 14.28 5.08
C THR A 203 -17.73 14.64 5.26
N LYS A 204 -18.61 13.99 4.50
CA LYS A 204 -20.07 14.14 4.68
C LYS A 204 -20.56 13.79 6.09
N SER A 205 -19.79 13.03 6.87
CA SER A 205 -20.18 12.48 8.18
C SER A 205 -19.50 13.17 9.37
N GLY A 206 -18.56 14.09 9.11
CA GLY A 206 -17.74 14.77 10.12
C GLY A 206 -16.32 15.06 9.61
N ASP A 207 -15.53 15.74 10.45
CA ASP A 207 -14.16 16.13 10.13
C ASP A 207 -13.18 15.35 10.99
N LEU A 208 -12.15 14.79 10.36
CA LEU A 208 -10.96 14.28 11.06
C LEU A 208 -9.88 15.37 11.03
N ARG A 209 -9.40 15.77 12.21
CA ARG A 209 -8.48 16.89 12.36
C ARG A 209 -7.23 16.44 13.10
N LEU A 210 -6.07 16.57 12.48
CA LEU A 210 -4.76 16.57 13.11
C LEU A 210 -4.32 18.03 13.21
N VAL A 211 -4.29 18.58 14.43
CA VAL A 211 -3.92 19.98 14.65
C VAL A 211 -2.67 20.05 15.51
N ARG A 212 -1.64 20.74 15.00
CA ARG A 212 -0.45 21.11 15.74
C ARG A 212 -0.68 22.44 16.43
N ASN A 213 -0.57 22.43 17.75
CA ASN A 213 -0.60 23.65 18.54
C ASN A 213 0.75 24.39 18.38
N SER A 214 0.72 25.62 17.88
CA SER A 214 1.91 26.45 17.63
C SER A 214 2.62 26.92 18.90
N GLU A 215 1.95 26.91 20.06
CA GLU A 215 2.51 27.39 21.33
C GLU A 215 3.40 26.35 22.01
N ASN A 216 3.09 25.06 21.84
CA ASN A 216 3.79 23.96 22.52
C ASN A 216 4.19 22.80 21.59
N ASN A 217 3.99 22.95 20.28
CA ASN A 217 4.23 21.93 19.26
C ASN A 217 3.50 20.60 19.51
N LYS A 218 2.47 20.59 20.36
CA LYS A 218 1.70 19.37 20.65
C LYS A 218 0.70 19.11 19.53
N GLU A 219 0.72 17.90 19.02
CA GLU A 219 -0.27 17.42 18.06
C GLU A 219 -1.49 16.87 18.79
N THR A 220 -2.67 17.25 18.34
CA THR A 220 -3.96 16.76 18.83
C THR A 220 -4.75 16.18 17.67
N MET A 221 -5.43 15.07 17.91
CA MET A 221 -6.20 14.39 16.88
C MET A 221 -7.64 14.25 17.32
N THR A 222 -8.56 14.71 16.48
CA THR A 222 -9.98 14.77 16.85
C THR A 222 -10.90 14.43 15.71
N TRP A 223 -12.04 13.84 16.08
CA TRP A 223 -13.18 13.68 15.20
C TRP A 223 -14.28 14.66 15.60
N VAL A 224 -14.74 15.48 14.67
CA VAL A 224 -15.81 16.45 14.90
C VAL A 224 -17.04 16.06 14.08
N LYS A 225 -18.15 15.76 14.76
CA LYS A 225 -19.42 15.39 14.12
C LYS A 225 -20.57 16.15 14.76
N GLY A 226 -21.27 16.96 13.96
CA GLY A 226 -22.42 17.75 14.45
C GLY A 226 -22.07 18.67 15.62
N GLY A 227 -20.89 19.28 15.60
CA GLY A 227 -20.37 20.13 16.68
C GLY A 227 -19.80 19.38 17.89
N LYS A 228 -20.05 18.07 18.02
CA LYS A 228 -19.42 17.25 19.06
C LYS A 228 -18.00 16.87 18.65
N ARG A 229 -17.06 17.14 19.55
CA ARG A 229 -15.64 16.78 19.42
C ARG A 229 -15.34 15.51 20.21
N THR A 230 -14.68 14.55 19.56
CA THR A 230 -14.14 13.33 20.16
C THR A 230 -12.62 13.39 20.06
N GLU A 231 -11.94 13.33 21.20
CA GLU A 231 -10.48 13.19 21.23
C GLU A 231 -10.06 11.79 20.79
N LEU A 232 -8.97 11.71 20.03
CA LEU A 232 -8.44 10.48 19.47
C LEU A 232 -7.00 10.27 19.92
N VAL A 233 -6.65 9.01 20.12
CA VAL A 233 -5.27 8.59 20.36
C VAL A 233 -4.58 8.43 19.01
N PHE A 234 -3.48 9.15 18.80
CA PHE A 234 -2.59 8.94 17.66
C PHE A 234 -1.90 7.59 17.77
N LEU A 235 -1.90 6.84 16.66
CA LEU A 235 -1.23 5.56 16.54
C LEU A 235 -0.18 5.66 15.44
N ASP A 236 1.07 5.35 15.78
CA ASP A 236 2.16 5.34 14.82
C ASP A 236 1.86 4.32 13.70
N THR A 237 1.94 4.76 12.44
CA THR A 237 1.54 3.94 11.30
C THR A 237 2.52 2.82 10.98
N ASP A 238 3.80 2.99 11.33
CA ASP A 238 4.82 1.94 11.12
C ASP A 238 4.63 0.84 12.17
N ILE A 239 4.59 1.21 13.46
CA ILE A 239 4.35 0.26 14.57
C ILE A 239 3.03 -0.49 14.38
N ASN A 240 2.01 0.18 13.86
CA ASN A 240 0.69 -0.40 13.62
C ASN A 240 0.49 -0.91 12.18
N SER A 241 1.56 -1.16 11.43
CA SER A 241 1.48 -1.62 10.04
C SER A 241 0.60 -2.86 9.90
N VAL A 242 0.75 -3.87 10.76
CA VAL A 242 -0.11 -5.07 10.70
C VAL A 242 -1.58 -4.75 10.94
N VAL A 243 -1.88 -3.85 11.89
CA VAL A 243 -3.26 -3.41 12.09
C VAL A 243 -3.82 -2.81 10.81
N ILE A 244 -3.06 -1.94 10.15
CA ILE A 244 -3.49 -1.24 8.94
C ILE A 244 -3.68 -2.20 7.76
N PHE A 245 -2.67 -3.03 7.49
CA PHE A 245 -2.58 -3.81 6.27
C PHE A 245 -3.28 -5.18 6.35
N LYS A 246 -3.62 -5.62 7.57
CA LYS A 246 -4.34 -6.87 7.83
C LYS A 246 -5.66 -6.63 8.56
N ASP A 247 -5.61 -6.09 9.77
CA ASP A 247 -6.77 -6.11 10.68
C ASP A 247 -7.88 -5.11 10.31
N LEU A 248 -7.55 -3.98 9.70
CA LEU A 248 -8.55 -2.99 9.29
C LEU A 248 -9.46 -3.51 8.15
N GLY A 249 -9.00 -4.51 7.39
CA GLY A 249 -9.77 -5.12 6.30
C GLY A 249 -9.93 -4.23 5.06
N ILE A 250 -9.07 -3.21 4.90
CA ILE A 250 -9.12 -2.25 3.77
C ILE A 250 -8.35 -2.79 2.55
N TYR A 251 -7.24 -3.47 2.81
CA TYR A 251 -6.35 -3.96 1.77
C TYR A 251 -6.55 -5.46 1.61
N THR A 252 -6.95 -5.89 0.42
CA THR A 252 -7.11 -7.32 0.11
C THR A 252 -5.81 -7.92 -0.43
N PHE A 253 -5.14 -7.20 -1.33
CA PHE A 253 -3.89 -7.62 -1.98
C PHE A 253 -2.87 -6.48 -1.99
N LEU A 254 -1.62 -6.79 -1.67
CA LEU A 254 -0.49 -5.84 -1.66
C LEU A 254 0.60 -6.23 -2.67
N GLY A 255 0.60 -7.46 -3.17
CA GLY A 255 1.61 -7.95 -4.11
C GLY A 255 3.00 -8.08 -3.49
N THR A 256 3.06 -8.28 -2.17
CA THR A 256 4.33 -8.57 -1.47
C THR A 256 4.54 -10.08 -1.32
N LEU A 257 5.78 -10.54 -1.22
CA LEU A 257 6.08 -11.97 -1.07
C LEU A 257 5.52 -12.60 0.22
N CYS A 258 5.15 -11.78 1.20
CA CYS A 258 4.51 -12.17 2.47
C CYS A 258 3.06 -11.69 2.58
N ASP A 259 2.34 -11.56 1.46
CA ASP A 259 0.96 -11.03 1.47
C ASP A 259 -0.02 -11.94 2.25
N ASN A 260 0.26 -13.23 2.36
CA ASN A 260 -0.64 -14.21 2.98
C ASN A 260 -0.48 -14.35 4.51
N VAL A 261 0.40 -13.56 5.13
CA VAL A 261 0.73 -13.64 6.57
C VAL A 261 -0.36 -13.08 7.47
#